data_AF-A0A9E2JAY9-F1
#
_entry.id   AF-A0A9E2JAY9-F1
#
_cell.length_a   1.000
_cell.length_b   1.000
_cell.length_c   1.000
_cell.angle_alpha   90.00
_cell.angle_beta   90.00
_cell.angle_gamma   90.00
#
_symmetry.space_group_name_H-M   'P 1'
#
loop_
_entity.id
_entity.type
_entity.pdbx_description
1 polymer ?
#
loop_
_entity_poly.entity_id
_entity_poly.type
_entity_poly.pdbx_seq_one_letter_code
_entity_poly.pdbx_strand_id
1 'polypeptide(L)'
;MSTSRRPSFKALPGPSPPERGGGDRGLRFSLSRPPEPAPHGLREMFAGHLRELLDLLTPTCRGLDVRVDGFRMLNHPEAVRDLYPEDPTHRAEIDDPLEVYEPRLGYIRRLIESLLDVVDLEYGGRIVRVDGFRLKDPRQWLVSGGGAADILAHAATRCNLKCRFCYNDGGPPPFRPRPRDPDLEYRDVLTRIEHYVPDSGLGLFPAAGGPCEALAHPRAMEMLTELRSRTGETIRIPTNGSLLTPETIQALTGRRPVFLDVSLNSSSPARRRWLMNDPRPETAVESLAGLREAGLPYSVVIVPWPFPSIRIMLEDLEETVGFADRHEPAFIQISLPGYSRFFSDRPLFDHDRVWEGIKETVLALRERTACPLILRPGLYEEYQTPQAVNDPRPIGVIRNSPADRGGLRAGDRIVKLGGLAVQGRPQTRTLLTTLHRSELDRVPVVVRRQGRPLELEFDLRDYDYPYDPGTVGHLGIVFACAGLPTAWLENLRQVVTLHRAATVLLLTSRLVRPALEDMIRSHGFFSGLALHLRVPENGYFGGNVFMGDLLVVEDFVRAVRAFLDEGIGRPDLIAIPASPFHLSGWGRDLRGRVYKELDRRLGIPTALVPCDPIFD
;
A
#
# COMPACT_ATOMS: atom_id res chain seq x y z
N MET A 1 47.33 25.53 67.78
CA MET A 1 47.75 24.18 67.34
C MET A 1 47.03 23.89 66.03
N SER A 2 47.61 23.38 64.94
CA SER A 2 49.02 23.15 64.53
C SER A 2 49.03 23.25 62.99
N THR A 3 49.83 24.09 62.33
CA THR A 3 51.13 23.73 61.71
C THR A 3 51.21 22.29 61.16
N SER A 4 51.60 22.03 59.89
CA SER A 4 52.11 22.87 58.78
C SER A 4 51.70 22.21 57.42
N ARG A 5 52.18 22.50 56.19
CA ARG A 5 53.42 23.11 55.65
C ARG A 5 53.18 23.65 54.20
N ARG A 6 54.21 23.70 53.34
CA ARG A 6 54.14 23.86 51.86
C ARG A 6 55.11 22.83 51.20
N PRO A 7 55.10 22.63 49.87
CA PRO A 7 55.93 23.47 48.99
C PRO A 7 55.20 23.97 47.72
N SER A 8 55.87 24.84 46.95
CA SER A 8 55.39 25.46 45.71
C SER A 8 56.22 25.02 44.50
N PHE A 9 55.63 24.98 43.29
CA PHE A 9 56.43 25.15 42.06
C PHE A 9 55.67 25.84 40.91
N LYS A 10 56.41 26.73 40.23
CA LYS A 10 56.22 27.40 38.92
C LYS A 10 54.85 27.31 38.21
N ALA A 11 54.31 28.47 37.88
CA ALA A 11 53.38 28.62 36.76
C ALA A 11 54.09 28.41 35.41
N LEU A 12 53.35 27.91 34.41
CA LEU A 12 53.73 27.89 33.00
C LEU A 12 52.92 28.95 32.23
N PRO A 13 53.37 29.41 31.04
CA PRO A 13 52.64 30.40 30.26
C PRO A 13 51.28 29.86 29.80
N GLY A 14 50.27 30.73 29.79
CA GLY A 14 49.00 30.43 29.10
C GLY A 14 49.22 30.31 27.58
N PRO A 15 48.33 29.59 26.86
CA PRO A 15 48.45 29.47 25.41
C PRO A 15 48.33 30.84 24.73
N SER A 16 49.22 31.09 23.77
CA SER A 16 49.19 32.29 22.93
C SER A 16 47.82 32.48 22.24
N PRO A 17 47.39 33.72 21.99
CA PRO A 17 46.20 33.96 21.18
C PRO A 17 46.40 33.35 19.78
N PRO A 18 45.37 32.74 19.16
CA PRO A 18 45.48 32.20 17.81
C PRO A 18 45.82 33.32 16.82
N GLU A 19 46.77 33.02 15.92
CA GLU A 19 47.27 33.97 14.94
C GLU A 19 46.15 34.42 13.98
N ARG A 20 46.20 35.70 13.58
CA ARG A 20 45.28 36.25 12.57
C ARG A 20 45.68 35.81 11.16
N GLY A 21 45.49 34.52 10.87
CA GLY A 21 45.45 34.02 9.50
C GLY A 21 44.38 34.78 8.70
N GLY A 22 44.64 35.00 7.40
CA GLY A 22 43.80 35.87 6.55
C GLY A 22 42.34 35.42 6.48
N GLY A 23 41.47 36.14 7.18
CA GLY A 23 40.04 35.85 7.20
C GLY A 23 39.35 36.22 5.89
N ASP A 24 38.84 35.21 5.19
CA ASP A 24 37.80 35.37 4.18
C ASP A 24 36.61 36.15 4.78
N ARG A 25 36.17 37.21 4.10
CA ARG A 25 35.23 38.22 4.66
C ARG A 25 33.77 37.79 4.55
N GLY A 26 33.48 36.56 4.96
CA GLY A 26 32.10 36.10 5.19
C GLY A 26 31.46 36.89 6.33
N LEU A 27 30.26 37.42 6.10
CA LEU A 27 29.45 38.03 7.16
C LEU A 27 28.76 36.92 7.94
N ARG A 28 29.17 36.69 9.20
CA ARG A 28 28.58 35.69 10.10
C ARG A 28 27.32 36.22 10.78
N PHE A 29 26.29 35.37 10.84
CA PHE A 29 25.00 35.62 11.49
C PHE A 29 24.69 34.52 12.50
N SER A 30 24.09 34.86 13.65
CA SER A 30 23.67 33.87 14.65
C SER A 30 22.19 33.52 14.50
N LEU A 31 21.86 32.25 14.78
CA LEU A 31 20.48 31.75 14.77
C LEU A 31 19.72 32.02 16.09
N SER A 32 20.42 32.51 17.13
CA SER A 32 19.82 32.90 18.42
C SER A 32 18.61 33.81 18.24
N ARG A 33 17.56 33.62 19.03
CA ARG A 33 16.28 34.35 18.93
C ARG A 33 16.43 35.77 19.48
N PRO A 34 16.33 36.85 18.68
CA PRO A 34 16.25 38.21 19.20
C PRO A 34 14.84 38.49 19.75
N PRO A 35 14.66 39.52 20.60
CA PRO A 35 13.34 40.12 20.78
C PRO A 35 12.88 40.78 19.48
N GLU A 36 11.61 40.62 19.12
CA GLU A 36 11.02 41.15 17.88
C GLU A 36 11.00 42.68 17.85
N PRO A 37 11.10 43.31 16.65
CA PRO A 37 9.95 43.37 15.73
C PRO A 37 10.15 42.58 14.42
N ALA A 38 9.21 42.76 13.48
CA ALA A 38 9.10 42.06 12.20
C ALA A 38 10.37 42.11 11.31
N PRO A 39 10.59 41.10 10.44
CA PRO A 39 11.79 41.03 9.60
C PRO A 39 11.81 42.16 8.56
N HIS A 40 12.81 43.04 8.66
CA HIS A 40 13.02 44.17 7.75
C HIS A 40 14.22 43.98 6.79
N GLY A 41 14.64 42.74 6.57
CA GLY A 41 15.75 42.41 5.67
C GLY A 41 15.80 40.93 5.25
N LEU A 42 16.47 40.65 4.12
CA LEU A 42 16.69 39.29 3.61
C LEU A 42 17.44 38.41 4.62
N ARG A 43 18.38 38.99 5.37
CA ARG A 43 19.13 38.32 6.43
C ARG A 43 18.21 37.77 7.51
N GLU A 44 17.28 38.60 7.99
CA GLU A 44 16.33 38.26 9.05
C GLU A 44 15.34 37.19 8.56
N MET A 45 14.95 37.25 7.28
CA MET A 45 14.16 36.22 6.61
C MET A 45 14.90 34.86 6.55
N PHE A 46 16.16 34.83 6.07
CA PHE A 46 16.98 33.61 6.06
C PHE A 46 17.22 33.05 7.48
N ALA A 47 17.52 33.92 8.45
CA ALA A 47 17.71 33.52 9.86
C ALA A 47 16.41 32.98 10.49
N GLY A 48 15.25 33.48 10.06
CA GLY A 48 13.93 32.93 10.40
C GLY A 48 13.76 31.52 9.82
N HIS A 49 13.81 31.37 8.50
CA HIS A 49 13.60 30.08 7.84
C HIS A 49 14.59 28.99 8.30
N LEU A 50 15.87 29.34 8.49
CA LEU A 50 16.85 28.41 9.05
C LEU A 50 16.51 27.99 10.47
N ARG A 51 15.99 28.88 11.32
CA ARG A 51 15.56 28.53 12.68
C ARG A 51 14.34 27.60 12.66
N GLU A 52 13.29 27.96 11.93
CA GLU A 52 12.07 27.13 11.85
C GLU A 52 12.35 25.73 11.29
N LEU A 53 13.24 25.62 10.28
CA LEU A 53 13.75 24.33 9.81
C LEU A 53 14.51 23.60 10.92
N LEU A 54 15.53 24.22 11.51
CA LEU A 54 16.37 23.62 12.54
C LEU A 54 15.61 23.29 13.83
N ASP A 55 14.43 23.86 14.09
CA ASP A 55 13.57 23.46 15.21
C ASP A 55 12.83 22.14 14.94
N LEU A 56 12.61 21.77 13.66
CA LEU A 56 12.04 20.49 13.22
C LEU A 56 13.09 19.38 12.98
N LEU A 57 14.30 19.75 12.56
CA LEU A 57 15.34 18.80 12.10
C LEU A 57 16.73 19.02 12.69
N THR A 58 17.50 17.93 12.79
CA THR A 58 18.94 17.95 13.10
C THR A 58 19.71 17.71 11.80
N PRO A 59 20.54 18.64 11.31
CA PRO A 59 21.38 18.42 10.13
C PRO A 59 22.38 17.29 10.35
N THR A 60 22.81 16.64 9.27
CA THR A 60 23.84 15.58 9.33
C THR A 60 24.95 15.79 8.31
N CYS A 61 26.12 15.23 8.60
CA CYS A 61 27.22 15.02 7.68
C CYS A 61 27.65 13.55 7.77
N ARG A 62 27.56 12.81 6.67
CA ARG A 62 27.85 11.36 6.58
C ARG A 62 27.08 10.53 7.61
N GLY A 63 25.84 10.93 7.87
CA GLY A 63 24.96 10.32 8.87
C GLY A 63 25.28 10.65 10.34
N LEU A 64 26.28 11.49 10.62
CA LEU A 64 26.57 12.00 11.97
C LEU A 64 25.92 13.37 12.17
N ASP A 65 25.37 13.60 13.36
CA ASP A 65 24.63 14.82 13.69
C ASP A 65 25.54 16.05 13.74
N VAL A 66 25.14 17.10 13.03
CA VAL A 66 25.87 18.36 12.90
C VAL A 66 25.14 19.44 13.69
N ARG A 67 25.85 20.05 14.64
CA ARG A 67 25.37 21.26 15.31
C ARG A 67 25.58 22.47 14.39
N VAL A 68 24.66 23.42 14.49
CA VAL A 68 24.71 24.71 13.78
C VAL A 68 24.34 25.80 14.78
N ASP A 69 25.13 26.88 14.86
CA ASP A 69 24.87 28.06 15.71
C ASP A 69 24.73 29.37 14.92
N GLY A 70 25.07 29.33 13.62
CA GLY A 70 25.05 30.46 12.72
C GLY A 70 25.17 30.05 11.25
N PHE A 71 25.25 31.05 10.39
CA PHE A 71 25.51 30.90 8.96
C PHE A 71 26.24 32.14 8.43
N ARG A 72 26.80 32.05 7.22
CA ARG A 72 27.32 33.19 6.46
C ARG A 72 26.78 33.15 5.04
N MET A 73 26.45 34.32 4.47
CA MET A 73 26.00 34.41 3.07
C MET A 73 27.14 34.12 2.11
N LEU A 74 26.86 33.38 1.04
CA LEU A 74 27.80 33.16 -0.07
C LEU A 74 27.84 34.40 -0.97
N ASN A 75 28.98 35.09 -1.00
CA ASN A 75 29.21 36.25 -1.87
C ASN A 75 29.64 35.78 -3.28
N HIS A 76 28.73 35.13 -4.00
CA HIS A 76 28.98 34.58 -5.34
C HIS A 76 28.03 35.19 -6.38
N PRO A 77 28.47 36.20 -7.16
CA PRO A 77 27.69 36.77 -8.26
C PRO A 77 27.30 35.73 -9.33
N GLU A 78 28.12 34.68 -9.48
CA GLU A 78 27.87 33.54 -10.36
C GLU A 78 26.60 32.74 -10.01
N ALA A 79 26.05 32.91 -8.80
CA ALA A 79 24.94 32.11 -8.27
C ALA A 79 23.54 32.67 -8.62
N VAL A 80 23.45 33.70 -9.47
CA VAL A 80 22.16 34.23 -9.96
C VAL A 80 21.54 33.20 -10.93
N ARG A 81 20.62 32.38 -10.42
CA ARG A 81 19.77 31.51 -11.22
C ARG A 81 18.50 32.26 -11.65
N ASP A 82 17.99 31.94 -12.83
CA ASP A 82 16.68 32.41 -13.26
C ASP A 82 15.59 31.97 -12.26
N LEU A 83 14.63 32.86 -11.99
CA LEU A 83 13.46 32.55 -11.15
C LEU A 83 12.55 31.50 -11.81
N TYR A 84 12.58 31.43 -13.14
CA TYR A 84 11.83 30.50 -13.98
C TYR A 84 12.70 30.09 -15.18
N PRO A 85 13.66 29.14 -15.02
CA PRO A 85 14.38 28.60 -16.17
C PRO A 85 13.37 27.86 -17.05
N GLU A 86 13.30 28.21 -18.34
CA GLU A 86 12.45 27.50 -19.31
C GLU A 86 13.06 26.14 -19.68
N ASP A 87 13.01 25.20 -18.72
CA ASP A 87 13.26 23.79 -18.97
C ASP A 87 11.96 22.97 -18.80
N PRO A 88 11.22 22.71 -19.90
CA PRO A 88 10.06 21.82 -19.88
C PRO A 88 10.41 20.35 -19.60
N THR A 89 11.68 19.97 -19.68
CA THR A 89 12.17 18.59 -19.72
C THR A 89 12.68 18.08 -18.37
N HIS A 90 13.20 18.95 -17.49
CA HIS A 90 13.73 18.56 -16.18
C HIS A 90 12.67 18.20 -15.11
N ARG A 91 11.46 17.81 -15.53
CA ARG A 91 10.50 17.09 -14.68
C ARG A 91 10.97 15.66 -14.47
N ALA A 92 11.96 15.49 -13.60
CA ALA A 92 12.53 14.21 -13.22
C ALA A 92 11.44 13.17 -12.91
N GLU A 93 11.65 11.95 -13.37
CA GLU A 93 10.90 10.82 -12.80
C GLU A 93 11.34 10.64 -11.34
N ILE A 94 10.43 10.17 -10.49
CA ILE A 94 10.75 9.98 -9.08
C ILE A 94 11.64 8.74 -8.92
N ASP A 95 12.92 8.95 -8.65
CA ASP A 95 13.88 7.88 -8.32
C ASP A 95 13.70 7.32 -6.89
N ASP A 96 13.03 8.07 -6.00
CA ASP A 96 12.83 7.73 -4.58
C ASP A 96 11.33 7.69 -4.21
N PRO A 97 10.74 6.50 -3.95
CA PRO A 97 9.34 6.37 -3.51
C PRO A 97 8.94 7.22 -2.29
N LEU A 98 9.89 7.71 -1.49
CA LEU A 98 9.61 8.62 -0.39
C LEU A 98 8.95 9.94 -0.85
N GLU A 99 9.23 10.42 -2.06
CA GLU A 99 8.56 11.60 -2.65
C GLU A 99 7.08 11.34 -3.00
N VAL A 100 6.65 10.08 -3.06
CA VAL A 100 5.24 9.68 -3.23
C VAL A 100 4.55 9.60 -1.87
N TYR A 101 5.13 8.88 -0.91
CA TYR A 101 4.51 8.66 0.40
C TYR A 101 4.60 9.88 1.33
N GLU A 102 5.75 10.57 1.37
CA GLU A 102 5.98 11.73 2.23
C GLU A 102 6.69 12.89 1.50
N PRO A 103 6.01 13.55 0.53
CA PRO A 103 6.53 14.70 -0.21
C PRO A 103 6.92 15.91 0.65
N ARG A 104 6.53 16.00 1.94
CA ARG A 104 7.02 17.08 2.82
C ARG A 104 8.51 16.94 3.10
N LEU A 105 9.03 15.71 3.22
CA LEU A 105 10.46 15.46 3.42
C LEU A 105 11.26 15.84 2.17
N GLY A 106 10.75 15.52 0.99
CA GLY A 106 11.31 15.97 -0.29
C GLY A 106 11.31 17.49 -0.44
N TYR A 107 10.24 18.16 0.01
CA TYR A 107 10.17 19.62 0.03
C TYR A 107 11.18 20.23 1.01
N ILE A 108 11.29 19.70 2.24
CA ILE A 108 12.30 20.13 3.23
C ILE A 108 13.72 19.91 2.69
N ARG A 109 13.98 18.78 2.04
CA ARG A 109 15.26 18.50 1.38
C ARG A 109 15.57 19.59 0.34
N ARG A 110 14.65 19.88 -0.59
CA ARG A 110 14.82 20.93 -1.60
C ARG A 110 14.99 22.32 -0.99
N LEU A 111 14.33 22.63 0.13
CA LEU A 111 14.56 23.88 0.86
C LEU A 111 15.97 23.95 1.44
N ILE A 112 16.47 22.88 2.07
CA ILE A 112 17.83 22.82 2.62
C ILE A 112 18.86 22.94 1.49
N GLU A 113 18.69 22.22 0.38
CA GLU A 113 19.54 22.31 -0.81
C GLU A 113 19.56 23.75 -1.36
N SER A 114 18.39 24.38 -1.53
CA SER A 114 18.26 25.78 -2.00
C SER A 114 18.82 26.82 -1.03
N LEU A 115 18.89 26.52 0.27
CA LEU A 115 19.52 27.37 1.29
C LEU A 115 21.04 27.21 1.26
N LEU A 116 21.55 25.97 1.16
CA LEU A 116 22.99 25.69 1.06
C LEU A 116 23.61 26.22 -0.24
N ASP A 117 22.82 26.40 -1.31
CA ASP A 117 23.21 27.12 -2.52
C ASP A 117 23.52 28.62 -2.28
N VAL A 118 23.09 29.21 -1.15
CA VAL A 118 23.28 30.64 -0.83
C VAL A 118 23.89 30.94 0.55
N VAL A 119 24.04 29.95 1.44
CA VAL A 119 24.74 30.09 2.74
C VAL A 119 25.66 28.92 3.06
N ASP A 120 26.82 29.23 3.65
CA ASP A 120 27.55 28.24 4.46
C ASP A 120 26.95 28.22 5.87
N LEU A 121 26.67 27.04 6.41
CA LEU A 121 26.27 26.86 7.81
C LEU A 121 27.52 26.80 8.72
N GLU A 122 27.39 27.25 9.97
CA GLU A 122 28.51 27.33 10.92
C GLU A 122 28.20 26.78 12.31
N TYR A 123 29.26 26.32 13.00
CA TYR A 123 29.28 26.06 14.44
C TYR A 123 30.59 26.57 15.05
N GLY A 124 30.52 27.36 16.12
CA GLY A 124 31.70 27.93 16.77
C GLY A 124 32.52 28.90 15.89
N GLY A 125 31.91 29.44 14.82
CA GLY A 125 32.61 30.26 13.83
C GLY A 125 33.46 29.47 12.83
N ARG A 126 33.14 28.18 12.63
CA ARG A 126 33.71 27.33 11.58
C ARG A 126 32.60 26.78 10.70
N ILE A 127 32.83 26.76 9.39
CA ILE A 127 31.90 26.18 8.42
C ILE A 127 31.71 24.70 8.74
N VAL A 128 30.46 24.25 8.80
CA VAL A 128 30.06 22.85 8.92
C VAL A 128 29.38 22.40 7.63
N ARG A 129 29.81 21.24 7.11
CA ARG A 129 29.15 20.63 5.95
C ARG A 129 27.88 19.91 6.42
N VAL A 130 26.86 19.93 5.58
CA VAL A 130 25.61 19.19 5.74
C VAL A 130 25.34 18.44 4.43
N ASP A 131 25.00 17.16 4.53
CA ASP A 131 24.64 16.28 3.41
C ASP A 131 23.31 15.53 3.63
N GLY A 132 22.61 15.81 4.74
CA GLY A 132 21.30 15.25 5.06
C GLY A 132 20.72 15.83 6.35
N PHE A 133 19.64 15.22 6.84
CA PHE A 133 19.03 15.59 8.12
C PHE A 133 18.31 14.41 8.78
N ARG A 134 18.07 14.53 10.09
CA ARG A 134 17.17 13.69 10.89
C ARG A 134 15.97 14.51 11.35
N LEU A 135 14.82 13.88 11.49
CA LEU A 135 13.68 14.45 12.21
C LEU A 135 13.96 14.47 13.72
N LYS A 136 13.69 15.58 14.40
CA LYS A 136 13.89 15.69 15.86
C LYS A 136 12.85 14.91 16.67
N ASP A 137 11.63 14.80 16.16
CA ASP A 137 10.54 14.05 16.79
C ASP A 137 9.72 13.30 15.72
N PRO A 138 10.04 12.03 15.44
CA PRO A 138 9.31 11.22 14.45
C PRO A 138 7.82 11.01 14.78
N ARG A 139 7.38 11.25 16.02
CA ARG A 139 5.96 11.11 16.41
C ARG A 139 5.06 12.17 15.76
N GLN A 140 5.64 13.28 15.30
CA GLN A 140 4.94 14.32 14.53
C GLN A 140 4.74 13.93 13.04
N TRP A 141 5.26 12.78 12.64
CA TRP A 141 5.31 12.26 11.27
C TRP A 141 4.61 10.90 11.12
N LEU A 142 3.81 10.53 12.11
CA LEU A 142 2.96 9.34 12.04
C LEU A 142 1.81 9.56 11.06
N VAL A 143 1.47 8.52 10.30
CA VAL A 143 0.36 8.48 9.35
C VAL A 143 -0.54 7.29 9.63
N SER A 144 -1.81 7.42 9.26
CA SER A 144 -2.76 6.30 9.21
C SER A 144 -2.40 5.34 8.08
N GLY A 145 -2.49 4.04 8.33
CA GLY A 145 -2.03 3.00 7.38
C GLY A 145 -0.71 2.34 7.81
N GLY A 146 -0.38 2.41 9.10
CA GLY A 146 0.52 1.44 9.72
C GLY A 146 -0.25 0.22 10.22
N GLY A 147 0.44 -0.90 10.36
CA GLY A 147 -0.09 -2.16 10.85
C GLY A 147 1.04 -3.16 11.09
N ALA A 148 0.76 -4.24 11.83
CA ALA A 148 1.75 -5.26 12.10
C ALA A 148 2.34 -5.89 10.81
N ALA A 149 1.51 -6.11 9.79
CA ALA A 149 1.95 -6.62 8.49
C ALA A 149 2.81 -5.60 7.72
N ASP A 150 2.45 -4.32 7.74
CA ASP A 150 3.14 -3.25 7.02
C ASP A 150 4.53 -2.99 7.60
N ILE A 151 4.66 -3.03 8.94
CA ILE A 151 5.96 -2.95 9.63
C ILE A 151 6.86 -4.12 9.24
N LEU A 152 6.30 -5.33 9.11
CA LEU A 152 7.05 -6.51 8.66
C LEU A 152 7.44 -6.42 7.17
N ALA A 153 6.62 -5.79 6.32
CA ALA A 153 6.93 -5.59 4.90
C ALA A 153 8.23 -4.80 4.68
N HIS A 154 8.63 -3.93 5.62
CA HIS A 154 9.91 -3.24 5.61
C HIS A 154 11.14 -4.15 5.80
N ALA A 155 10.97 -5.39 6.29
CA ALA A 155 12.03 -6.40 6.35
C ALA A 155 12.20 -7.21 5.04
N ALA A 156 11.28 -7.02 4.09
CA ALA A 156 11.13 -7.87 2.91
C ALA A 156 11.85 -7.31 1.67
N THR A 157 12.99 -6.62 1.80
CA THR A 157 13.73 -6.12 0.61
C THR A 157 14.45 -7.20 -0.20
N ARG A 158 14.45 -8.47 0.25
CA ARG A 158 15.13 -9.60 -0.41
C ARG A 158 14.15 -10.66 -0.87
N CYS A 159 14.40 -11.23 -2.05
CA CYS A 159 13.71 -12.42 -2.56
C CYS A 159 14.72 -13.55 -2.71
N ASN A 160 14.39 -14.73 -2.18
CA ASN A 160 15.22 -15.93 -2.28
C ASN A 160 14.89 -16.83 -3.49
N LEU A 161 13.74 -16.63 -4.15
CA LEU A 161 13.27 -17.50 -5.24
C LEU A 161 13.33 -16.89 -6.66
N LYS A 162 12.97 -15.62 -6.85
CA LYS A 162 12.89 -14.96 -8.18
C LYS A 162 11.94 -15.67 -9.16
N CYS A 163 10.65 -15.72 -8.84
CA CYS A 163 9.62 -16.40 -9.62
C CYS A 163 9.43 -15.82 -11.04
N ARG A 164 9.07 -16.67 -12.02
CA ARG A 164 8.89 -16.30 -13.46
C ARG A 164 7.71 -15.37 -13.78
N PHE A 165 6.98 -14.93 -12.77
CA PHE A 165 5.79 -14.07 -12.83
C PHE A 165 5.84 -13.00 -11.72
N CYS A 166 7.03 -12.73 -11.17
CA CYS A 166 7.20 -11.87 -10.00
C CYS A 166 6.81 -10.40 -10.31
N TYR A 167 5.72 -9.92 -9.71
CA TYR A 167 5.23 -8.55 -9.92
C TYR A 167 6.25 -7.48 -9.49
N ASN A 168 7.11 -7.78 -8.50
CA ASN A 168 8.19 -6.88 -8.08
C ASN A 168 9.29 -6.71 -9.14
N ASP A 169 9.63 -7.80 -9.86
CA ASP A 169 10.58 -7.73 -10.99
C ASP A 169 9.91 -7.12 -12.23
N GLY A 170 8.59 -7.34 -12.38
CA GLY A 170 7.74 -6.62 -13.33
C GLY A 170 7.33 -5.20 -12.91
N GLY A 171 7.87 -4.67 -11.81
CA GLY A 171 7.48 -3.36 -11.28
C GLY A 171 8.04 -2.18 -12.09
N PRO A 172 7.45 -0.98 -11.98
CA PRO A 172 8.10 0.25 -12.44
C PRO A 172 9.41 0.47 -11.66
N PRO A 173 10.51 0.94 -12.28
CA PRO A 173 11.84 0.96 -11.66
C PRO A 173 11.97 1.57 -10.25
N PRO A 174 11.24 2.64 -9.87
CA PRO A 174 11.32 3.21 -8.51
C PRO A 174 10.78 2.27 -7.43
N PHE A 175 9.73 1.51 -7.75
CA PHE A 175 9.06 0.59 -6.81
C PHE A 175 9.66 -0.81 -6.78
N ARG A 176 10.75 -1.08 -7.53
CA ARG A 176 11.43 -2.37 -7.48
C ARG A 176 12.22 -2.49 -6.16
N PRO A 177 11.90 -3.45 -5.28
CA PRO A 177 12.63 -3.63 -4.02
C PRO A 177 14.10 -3.96 -4.30
N ARG A 178 15.00 -3.25 -3.62
CA ARG A 178 16.46 -3.46 -3.70
C ARG A 178 16.96 -3.99 -2.35
N PRO A 179 17.71 -5.12 -2.32
CA PRO A 179 18.30 -5.65 -1.09
C PRO A 179 19.06 -4.59 -0.29
N ARG A 180 18.64 -4.36 0.96
CA ARG A 180 19.37 -3.51 1.91
C ARG A 180 20.46 -4.30 2.66
N ASP A 181 21.25 -3.59 3.45
CA ASP A 181 22.02 -4.21 4.54
C ASP A 181 21.05 -4.74 5.64
N PRO A 182 21.23 -5.98 6.16
CA PRO A 182 20.31 -6.58 7.13
C PRO A 182 20.28 -5.90 8.50
N ASP A 183 21.39 -5.31 8.98
CA ASP A 183 21.40 -4.63 10.27
C ASP A 183 20.80 -3.22 10.17
N LEU A 184 20.98 -2.53 9.03
CA LEU A 184 20.28 -1.27 8.75
C LEU A 184 18.78 -1.45 8.50
N GLU A 185 18.36 -2.60 7.96
CA GLU A 185 16.94 -2.96 7.80
C GLU A 185 16.31 -3.38 9.13
N TYR A 186 17.01 -4.19 9.94
CA TYR A 186 16.58 -4.54 11.30
C TYR A 186 16.38 -3.31 12.19
N ARG A 187 17.31 -2.33 12.16
CA ARG A 187 17.18 -1.08 12.93
C ARG A 187 16.01 -0.21 12.48
N ASP A 188 15.71 -0.16 11.18
CA ASP A 188 14.54 0.56 10.63
C ASP A 188 13.24 -0.09 11.11
N VAL A 189 13.15 -1.43 11.05
CA VAL A 189 12.00 -2.18 11.57
C VAL A 189 11.82 -1.99 13.08
N LEU A 190 12.89 -2.02 13.89
CA LEU A 190 12.79 -1.71 15.33
C LEU A 190 12.33 -0.26 15.57
N THR A 191 12.82 0.71 14.81
CA THR A 191 12.40 2.13 14.89
C THR A 191 10.91 2.28 14.55
N ARG A 192 10.41 1.49 13.60
CA ARG A 192 8.99 1.43 13.24
C ARG A 192 8.13 0.82 14.34
N ILE A 193 8.61 -0.26 14.99
CA ILE A 193 7.95 -0.86 16.16
C ILE A 193 7.90 0.14 17.34
N GLU A 194 9.00 0.84 17.64
CA GLU A 194 9.08 1.83 18.73
C GLU A 194 8.05 2.96 18.57
N HIS A 195 7.82 3.41 17.33
CA HIS A 195 6.91 4.51 17.01
C HIS A 195 5.48 4.10 16.64
N TYR A 196 5.17 2.80 16.58
CA TYR A 196 3.84 2.31 16.21
C TYR A 196 2.82 2.39 17.36
N VAL A 197 1.57 2.79 17.05
CA VAL A 197 0.49 3.00 18.03
C VAL A 197 -0.72 2.12 17.67
N PRO A 198 -0.78 0.87 18.18
CA PRO A 198 -1.65 -0.21 17.67
C PRO A 198 -3.13 0.16 17.49
N ASP A 199 -3.80 0.60 18.57
CA ASP A 199 -5.25 0.86 18.57
C ASP A 199 -5.71 1.95 17.58
N SER A 200 -4.75 2.72 17.05
CA SER A 200 -4.97 3.82 16.09
C SER A 200 -4.47 3.53 14.67
N GLY A 201 -3.74 2.44 14.44
CA GLY A 201 -3.07 2.16 13.16
C GLY A 201 -2.08 3.23 12.70
N LEU A 202 -1.56 4.04 13.64
CA LEU A 202 -0.61 5.11 13.36
C LEU A 202 0.83 4.59 13.43
N GLY A 203 1.60 4.79 12.37
CA GLY A 203 3.01 4.41 12.27
C GLY A 203 3.81 5.37 11.41
N LEU A 204 5.13 5.16 11.33
CA LEU A 204 5.97 5.91 10.39
C LEU A 204 5.55 5.61 8.94
N PHE A 205 5.57 6.65 8.10
CA PHE A 205 5.23 6.58 6.67
C PHE A 205 5.91 5.40 5.93
N PRO A 206 5.23 4.80 4.92
CA PRO A 206 5.84 3.82 4.04
C PRO A 206 7.06 4.40 3.30
N ALA A 207 8.02 3.52 3.03
CA ALA A 207 9.29 3.86 2.36
C ALA A 207 9.82 2.67 1.52
N ALA A 208 8.90 1.83 1.06
CA ALA A 208 9.19 0.62 0.30
C ALA A 208 8.30 0.53 -0.95
N GLY A 209 8.79 -0.21 -1.94
CA GLY A 209 7.95 -0.75 -3.01
C GLY A 209 7.22 -2.01 -2.54
N GLY A 210 6.86 -2.89 -3.47
CA GLY A 210 6.23 -4.17 -3.12
C GLY A 210 7.16 -5.06 -2.29
N PRO A 211 6.68 -5.72 -1.21
CA PRO A 211 7.49 -6.61 -0.40
C PRO A 211 7.88 -7.88 -1.17
N CYS A 212 9.10 -8.39 -0.94
CA CYS A 212 9.53 -9.71 -1.39
C CYS A 212 9.22 -10.78 -0.32
N GLU A 213 10.23 -11.35 0.34
CA GLU A 213 10.07 -12.45 1.30
C GLU A 213 10.53 -12.00 2.69
N ALA A 214 9.58 -11.77 3.60
CA ALA A 214 9.91 -11.35 4.97
C ALA A 214 10.69 -12.42 5.75
N LEU A 215 10.38 -13.71 5.54
CA LEU A 215 11.08 -14.81 6.23
C LEU A 215 12.53 -15.01 5.74
N ALA A 216 12.92 -14.41 4.61
CA ALA A 216 14.29 -14.43 4.10
C ALA A 216 15.19 -13.40 4.81
N HIS A 217 14.66 -12.57 5.71
CA HIS A 217 15.47 -11.73 6.58
C HIS A 217 16.16 -12.60 7.65
N PRO A 218 17.50 -12.54 7.83
CA PRO A 218 18.21 -13.42 8.79
C PRO A 218 17.74 -13.24 10.24
N ARG A 219 17.15 -12.08 10.56
CA ARG A 219 16.61 -11.71 11.87
C ARG A 219 15.07 -11.69 11.93
N ALA A 220 14.38 -12.32 10.98
CA ALA A 220 12.91 -12.29 10.87
C ALA A 220 12.21 -12.74 12.17
N MET A 221 12.68 -13.83 12.79
CA MET A 221 12.08 -14.33 14.04
C MET A 221 12.31 -13.39 15.24
N GLU A 222 13.35 -12.57 15.23
CA GLU A 222 13.56 -11.54 16.25
C GLU A 222 12.62 -10.35 16.03
N MET A 223 12.51 -9.85 14.79
CA MET A 223 11.56 -8.80 14.41
C MET A 223 10.12 -9.17 14.79
N LEU A 224 9.72 -10.42 14.54
CA LEU A 224 8.40 -10.94 14.91
C LEU A 224 8.20 -11.04 16.43
N THR A 225 9.26 -11.26 17.22
CA THR A 225 9.18 -11.19 18.69
C THR A 225 8.96 -9.76 19.17
N GLU A 226 9.75 -8.80 18.68
CA GLU A 226 9.63 -7.39 19.10
C GLU A 226 8.32 -6.75 18.60
N LEU A 227 7.83 -7.15 17.43
CA LEU A 227 6.52 -6.73 16.95
C LEU A 227 5.39 -7.30 17.84
N ARG A 228 5.49 -8.57 18.25
CA ARG A 228 4.53 -9.21 19.17
C ARG A 228 4.61 -8.67 20.60
N SER A 229 5.75 -8.14 21.04
CA SER A 229 5.84 -7.44 22.34
C SER A 229 5.16 -6.07 22.31
N ARG A 230 4.96 -5.49 21.12
CA ARG A 230 4.32 -4.17 20.92
C ARG A 230 2.82 -4.21 20.58
N THR A 231 2.34 -5.23 19.86
CA THR A 231 0.91 -5.32 19.46
C THR A 231 0.33 -6.72 19.62
N GLY A 232 -0.98 -6.78 19.91
CA GLY A 232 -1.80 -7.99 19.90
C GLY A 232 -2.39 -8.35 18.52
N GLU A 233 -2.21 -7.51 17.50
CA GLU A 233 -2.73 -7.72 16.15
C GLU A 233 -2.32 -9.07 15.52
N THR A 234 -3.15 -9.56 14.60
CA THR A 234 -2.74 -10.64 13.68
C THR A 234 -1.59 -10.17 12.79
N ILE A 235 -0.43 -10.79 12.96
CA ILE A 235 0.68 -10.59 12.03
C ILE A 235 0.38 -11.43 10.79
N ARG A 236 -0.06 -10.78 9.71
CA ARG A 236 -0.30 -11.42 8.42
C ARG A 236 1.01 -11.45 7.62
N ILE A 237 1.46 -12.64 7.25
CA ILE A 237 2.77 -12.87 6.61
C ILE A 237 2.56 -13.46 5.21
N PRO A 238 2.73 -12.68 4.14
CA PRO A 238 2.89 -13.25 2.81
C PRO A 238 4.25 -13.97 2.72
N THR A 239 4.24 -15.21 2.25
CA THR A 239 5.47 -15.98 2.07
C THR A 239 5.37 -16.91 0.86
N ASN A 240 6.51 -17.13 0.21
CA ASN A 240 6.64 -18.12 -0.84
C ASN A 240 6.73 -19.57 -0.32
N GLY A 241 6.86 -19.78 1.00
CA GLY A 241 6.82 -21.11 1.62
C GLY A 241 8.14 -21.89 1.66
N SER A 242 9.17 -21.51 0.88
CA SER A 242 10.46 -22.24 0.83
C SER A 242 11.28 -22.19 2.12
N LEU A 243 10.82 -21.42 3.11
CA LEU A 243 11.39 -21.28 4.45
C LEU A 243 10.43 -21.74 5.58
N LEU A 244 9.25 -22.29 5.24
CA LEU A 244 8.31 -22.85 6.23
C LEU A 244 8.73 -24.26 6.66
N THR A 245 9.93 -24.37 7.24
CA THR A 245 10.42 -25.60 7.87
C THR A 245 9.67 -25.89 9.17
N PRO A 246 9.70 -27.14 9.70
CA PRO A 246 9.04 -27.47 10.98
C PRO A 246 9.47 -26.56 12.14
N GLU A 247 10.75 -26.18 12.20
CA GLU A 247 11.29 -25.26 13.22
C GLU A 247 10.71 -23.85 13.06
N THR A 248 10.50 -23.41 11.82
CA THR A 248 9.92 -22.10 11.50
C THR A 248 8.41 -22.08 11.81
N ILE A 249 7.69 -23.16 11.50
CA ILE A 249 6.27 -23.34 11.86
C ILE A 249 6.08 -23.36 13.38
N GLN A 250 6.97 -24.04 14.11
CA GLN A 250 6.99 -24.04 15.58
C GLN A 250 7.30 -22.64 16.15
N ALA A 251 8.26 -21.92 15.55
CA ALA A 251 8.59 -20.55 15.94
C ALA A 251 7.42 -19.57 15.70
N LEU A 252 6.70 -19.70 14.59
CA LEU A 252 5.51 -18.89 14.30
C LEU A 252 4.34 -19.23 15.25
N THR A 253 4.18 -20.51 15.62
CA THR A 253 3.18 -20.95 16.61
C THR A 253 3.36 -20.28 17.96
N GLY A 254 4.60 -20.01 18.39
CA GLY A 254 4.90 -19.25 19.61
C GLY A 254 4.63 -17.74 19.54
N ARG A 255 4.09 -17.20 18.43
CA ARG A 255 3.92 -15.75 18.16
C ARG A 255 2.51 -15.35 17.73
N ARG A 256 1.51 -16.21 17.96
CA ARG A 256 0.08 -16.00 17.62
C ARG A 256 -0.49 -14.68 18.16
N PRO A 257 -1.54 -14.11 17.52
CA PRO A 257 -2.18 -14.59 16.28
C PRO A 257 -1.34 -14.29 15.03
N VAL A 258 -1.22 -15.28 14.15
CA VAL A 258 -0.46 -15.20 12.88
C VAL A 258 -1.32 -15.81 11.78
N PHE A 259 -1.34 -15.19 10.60
CA PHE A 259 -1.96 -15.74 9.41
C PHE A 259 -0.96 -15.76 8.25
N LEU A 260 -0.86 -16.86 7.52
CA LEU A 260 0.08 -17.02 6.43
C LEU A 260 -0.63 -16.96 5.07
N ASP A 261 -0.09 -16.18 4.13
CA ASP A 261 -0.48 -16.25 2.72
C ASP A 261 0.59 -17.04 1.95
N VAL A 262 0.38 -18.35 1.86
CA VAL A 262 1.37 -19.29 1.32
C VAL A 262 1.25 -19.33 -0.21
N SER A 263 2.21 -18.73 -0.89
CA SER A 263 2.28 -18.68 -2.35
C SER A 263 2.77 -20.03 -2.92
N LEU A 264 1.90 -21.04 -2.89
CA LEU A 264 2.19 -22.40 -3.36
C LEU A 264 2.45 -22.42 -4.87
N ASN A 265 1.57 -21.77 -5.64
CA ASN A 265 1.55 -21.66 -7.12
C ASN A 265 1.53 -22.97 -7.95
N SER A 266 2.05 -24.08 -7.44
CA SER A 266 1.90 -25.43 -7.98
C SER A 266 2.20 -26.44 -6.88
N SER A 267 1.41 -27.49 -6.74
CA SER A 267 1.69 -28.62 -5.85
C SER A 267 2.67 -29.63 -6.45
N SER A 268 2.98 -29.53 -7.75
CA SER A 268 3.93 -30.39 -8.43
C SER A 268 5.36 -29.87 -8.20
N PRO A 269 6.26 -30.63 -7.52
CA PRO A 269 7.62 -30.14 -7.23
C PRO A 269 8.40 -29.75 -8.49
N ALA A 270 8.22 -30.49 -9.58
CA ALA A 270 8.86 -30.19 -10.86
C ALA A 270 8.36 -28.88 -11.47
N ARG A 271 7.04 -28.64 -11.47
CA ARG A 271 6.45 -27.41 -12.03
C ARG A 271 6.67 -26.22 -11.11
N ARG A 272 6.63 -26.38 -9.79
CA ARG A 272 7.01 -25.34 -8.81
C ARG A 272 8.49 -24.94 -8.94
N ARG A 273 9.41 -25.90 -9.03
CA ARG A 273 10.85 -25.65 -9.30
C ARG A 273 11.05 -24.86 -10.59
N TRP A 274 10.24 -25.09 -11.62
CA TRP A 274 10.27 -24.28 -12.85
C TRP A 274 9.62 -22.90 -12.68
N LEU A 275 8.37 -22.82 -12.21
CA LEU A 275 7.58 -21.59 -12.05
C LEU A 275 8.26 -20.56 -11.14
N MET A 276 8.72 -21.02 -9.99
CA MET A 276 9.22 -20.16 -8.91
C MET A 276 10.74 -20.11 -8.85
N ASN A 277 11.44 -20.91 -9.69
CA ASN A 277 12.88 -21.19 -9.58
C ASN A 277 13.28 -21.73 -8.20
N ASP A 278 12.36 -22.46 -7.54
CA ASP A 278 12.53 -23.00 -6.19
C ASP A 278 13.53 -24.18 -6.19
N PRO A 279 14.65 -24.12 -5.45
CA PRO A 279 15.58 -25.24 -5.36
C PRO A 279 15.00 -26.42 -4.55
N ARG A 280 14.14 -26.14 -3.55
CA ARG A 280 13.56 -27.11 -2.61
C ARG A 280 12.03 -26.93 -2.50
N PRO A 281 11.28 -27.06 -3.61
CA PRO A 281 9.83 -26.93 -3.65
C PRO A 281 9.12 -27.89 -2.67
N GLU A 282 9.75 -29.01 -2.35
CA GLU A 282 9.27 -30.02 -1.43
C GLU A 282 8.92 -29.39 -0.06
N THR A 283 9.80 -28.52 0.48
CA THR A 283 9.58 -27.78 1.74
C THR A 283 8.26 -27.01 1.74
N ALA A 284 7.94 -26.32 0.64
CA ALA A 284 6.74 -25.47 0.57
C ALA A 284 5.46 -26.31 0.37
N VAL A 285 5.55 -27.40 -0.40
CA VAL A 285 4.44 -28.33 -0.63
C VAL A 285 4.08 -29.07 0.68
N GLU A 286 5.10 -29.57 1.39
CA GLU A 286 4.95 -30.29 2.67
C GLU A 286 4.52 -29.36 3.82
N SER A 287 4.89 -28.06 3.77
CA SER A 287 4.55 -27.10 4.83
C SER A 287 3.06 -27.00 5.14
N LEU A 288 2.17 -27.27 4.17
CA LEU A 288 0.71 -27.21 4.39
C LEU A 288 0.23 -28.22 5.44
N ALA A 289 0.82 -29.42 5.47
CA ALA A 289 0.53 -30.40 6.50
C ALA A 289 1.01 -29.92 7.88
N GLY A 290 2.24 -29.38 7.96
CA GLY A 290 2.79 -28.84 9.20
C GLY A 290 2.02 -27.63 9.75
N LEU A 291 1.50 -26.75 8.88
CA LEU A 291 0.64 -25.63 9.29
C LEU A 291 -0.69 -26.12 9.87
N ARG A 292 -1.32 -27.10 9.21
CA ARG A 292 -2.55 -27.74 9.68
C ARG A 292 -2.35 -28.47 11.00
N GLU A 293 -1.28 -29.26 11.13
CA GLU A 293 -0.94 -29.99 12.37
C GLU A 293 -0.60 -29.07 13.54
N ALA A 294 0.05 -27.94 13.26
CA ALA A 294 0.24 -26.88 14.24
C ALA A 294 -1.06 -26.11 14.56
N GLY A 295 -2.11 -26.23 13.73
CA GLY A 295 -3.33 -25.42 13.83
C GLY A 295 -3.06 -23.92 13.61
N LEU A 296 -2.15 -23.55 12.71
CA LEU A 296 -1.94 -22.17 12.26
C LEU A 296 -2.86 -21.87 11.07
N PRO A 297 -3.72 -20.85 11.11
CA PRO A 297 -4.60 -20.51 9.99
C PRO A 297 -3.79 -19.88 8.83
N TYR A 298 -4.12 -20.28 7.60
CA TYR A 298 -3.43 -19.81 6.39
C TYR A 298 -4.35 -19.80 5.16
N SER A 299 -3.94 -19.05 4.14
CA SER A 299 -4.47 -19.16 2.77
C SER A 299 -3.43 -19.74 1.83
N VAL A 300 -3.88 -20.33 0.72
CA VAL A 300 -3.02 -20.75 -0.39
C VAL A 300 -3.19 -19.80 -1.55
N VAL A 301 -2.10 -19.17 -2.01
CA VAL A 301 -2.09 -18.27 -3.17
C VAL A 301 -1.50 -18.98 -4.39
N ILE A 302 -2.21 -18.89 -5.52
CA ILE A 302 -1.84 -19.49 -6.80
C ILE A 302 -1.91 -18.42 -7.89
N VAL A 303 -0.83 -18.24 -8.66
CA VAL A 303 -0.82 -17.52 -9.94
C VAL A 303 -0.76 -18.54 -11.08
N PRO A 304 -1.86 -18.84 -11.79
CA PRO A 304 -1.84 -19.75 -12.91
C PRO A 304 -1.07 -19.10 -14.07
N TRP A 305 0.19 -19.48 -14.25
CA TRP A 305 1.03 -18.93 -15.31
C TRP A 305 0.87 -19.76 -16.61
N PRO A 306 0.49 -19.15 -17.75
CA PRO A 306 -0.01 -19.85 -18.95
C PRO A 306 1.06 -20.57 -19.80
N PHE A 307 2.26 -20.75 -19.24
CA PHE A 307 3.39 -21.41 -19.88
C PHE A 307 3.67 -22.76 -19.20
N PRO A 308 4.10 -23.80 -19.94
CA PRO A 308 4.38 -23.81 -21.37
C PRO A 308 3.13 -23.85 -22.27
N SER A 309 1.93 -24.09 -21.72
CA SER A 309 0.66 -23.88 -22.44
C SER A 309 -0.51 -23.69 -21.46
N ILE A 310 -1.60 -23.08 -21.96
CA ILE A 310 -2.85 -22.88 -21.19
C ILE A 310 -3.40 -24.21 -20.66
N ARG A 311 -3.36 -25.30 -21.46
CA ARG A 311 -3.82 -26.62 -21.01
C ARG A 311 -3.06 -27.09 -19.75
N ILE A 312 -1.73 -27.08 -19.82
CA ILE A 312 -0.86 -27.50 -18.71
C ILE A 312 -0.98 -26.58 -17.49
N MET A 313 -1.34 -25.30 -17.70
CA MET A 313 -1.65 -24.37 -16.62
C MET A 313 -2.97 -24.71 -15.90
N LEU A 314 -4.03 -25.06 -16.65
CA LEU A 314 -5.33 -25.41 -16.05
C LEU A 314 -5.30 -26.80 -15.38
N GLU A 315 -4.59 -27.76 -15.97
CA GLU A 315 -4.34 -29.08 -15.37
C GLU A 315 -3.63 -28.95 -14.00
N ASP A 316 -2.55 -28.15 -13.94
CA ASP A 316 -1.82 -27.84 -12.70
C ASP A 316 -2.66 -27.03 -11.69
N LEU A 317 -3.55 -26.15 -12.16
CA LEU A 317 -4.49 -25.42 -11.29
C LEU A 317 -5.48 -26.37 -10.61
N GLU A 318 -6.10 -27.30 -11.36
CA GLU A 318 -6.99 -28.31 -10.78
C GLU A 318 -6.27 -29.23 -9.79
N GLU A 319 -5.08 -29.72 -10.14
CA GLU A 319 -4.25 -30.54 -9.24
C GLU A 319 -3.86 -29.79 -7.96
N THR A 320 -3.44 -28.53 -8.09
CA THR A 320 -2.96 -27.72 -6.95
C THR A 320 -4.08 -27.26 -6.03
N VAL A 321 -5.24 -26.90 -6.58
CA VAL A 321 -6.45 -26.62 -5.77
C VAL A 321 -6.91 -27.89 -5.05
N GLY A 322 -6.98 -29.02 -5.76
CA GLY A 322 -7.32 -30.31 -5.16
C GLY A 322 -6.32 -30.78 -4.10
N PHE A 323 -5.04 -30.44 -4.22
CA PHE A 323 -4.03 -30.67 -3.19
C PHE A 323 -4.22 -29.75 -1.98
N ALA A 324 -4.46 -28.46 -2.20
CA ALA A 324 -4.64 -27.48 -1.14
C ALA A 324 -5.88 -27.76 -0.28
N ASP A 325 -7.02 -28.08 -0.91
CA ASP A 325 -8.30 -28.36 -0.22
C ASP A 325 -8.18 -29.47 0.85
N ARG A 326 -7.38 -30.52 0.57
CA ARG A 326 -7.11 -31.62 1.51
C ARG A 326 -6.31 -31.24 2.75
N HIS A 327 -5.63 -30.10 2.73
CA HIS A 327 -4.87 -29.57 3.89
C HIS A 327 -5.66 -28.50 4.66
N GLU A 328 -6.91 -28.24 4.27
CA GLU A 328 -7.85 -27.40 5.02
C GLU A 328 -7.32 -25.98 5.31
N PRO A 329 -6.86 -25.20 4.30
CA PRO A 329 -6.67 -23.76 4.44
C PRO A 329 -8.00 -23.04 4.70
N ALA A 330 -7.94 -21.82 5.22
CA ALA A 330 -9.12 -20.98 5.43
C ALA A 330 -9.79 -20.58 4.09
N PHE A 331 -8.98 -20.29 3.06
CA PHE A 331 -9.43 -20.06 1.68
C PHE A 331 -8.26 -20.27 0.70
N ILE A 332 -8.57 -20.46 -0.58
CA ILE A 332 -7.59 -20.54 -1.67
C ILE A 332 -7.80 -19.33 -2.59
N GLN A 333 -6.73 -18.60 -2.89
CA GLN A 333 -6.74 -17.41 -3.72
C GLN A 333 -6.09 -17.67 -5.09
N ILE A 334 -6.86 -17.49 -6.16
CA ILE A 334 -6.41 -17.62 -7.54
C ILE A 334 -6.19 -16.23 -8.13
N SER A 335 -4.93 -15.80 -8.13
CA SER A 335 -4.49 -14.52 -8.66
C SER A 335 -4.29 -14.61 -10.18
N LEU A 336 -5.14 -13.93 -10.94
CA LEU A 336 -5.09 -13.96 -12.40
C LEU A 336 -3.78 -13.37 -12.94
N PRO A 337 -3.16 -13.97 -13.98
CA PRO A 337 -1.79 -13.66 -14.38
C PRO A 337 -1.69 -12.29 -15.05
N GLY A 338 -0.93 -11.39 -14.42
CA GLY A 338 -0.61 -10.04 -14.90
C GLY A 338 0.88 -9.84 -15.20
N TYR A 339 1.20 -9.00 -16.17
CA TYR A 339 2.55 -8.52 -16.48
C TYR A 339 2.48 -7.09 -17.03
N SER A 340 3.45 -6.26 -16.65
CA SER A 340 3.60 -4.89 -17.15
C SER A 340 4.55 -4.83 -18.36
N ARG A 341 4.61 -3.67 -19.02
CA ARG A 341 5.63 -3.35 -20.05
C ARG A 341 7.07 -3.32 -19.48
N PHE A 342 7.22 -3.23 -18.15
CA PHE A 342 8.50 -3.32 -17.47
C PHE A 342 8.92 -4.78 -17.19
N PHE A 343 8.03 -5.76 -17.44
CA PHE A 343 8.32 -7.19 -17.40
C PHE A 343 8.58 -7.76 -18.81
N SER A 344 7.84 -7.31 -19.83
CA SER A 344 8.09 -7.66 -21.23
C SER A 344 7.74 -6.53 -22.19
N ASP A 345 8.53 -6.36 -23.24
CA ASP A 345 8.30 -5.43 -24.36
C ASP A 345 7.14 -5.87 -25.27
N ARG A 346 6.65 -7.10 -25.13
CA ARG A 346 5.70 -7.76 -26.04
C ARG A 346 4.54 -8.42 -25.27
N PRO A 347 3.39 -8.64 -25.92
CA PRO A 347 2.35 -9.49 -25.36
C PRO A 347 2.87 -10.91 -25.13
N LEU A 348 2.80 -11.40 -23.88
CA LEU A 348 3.22 -12.75 -23.51
C LEU A 348 2.15 -13.80 -23.82
N PHE A 349 0.88 -13.44 -23.68
CA PHE A 349 -0.27 -14.31 -23.90
C PHE A 349 -1.53 -13.47 -24.18
N ASP A 350 -2.52 -14.13 -24.80
CA ASP A 350 -3.88 -13.62 -24.94
C ASP A 350 -4.52 -13.50 -23.54
N HIS A 351 -4.73 -12.26 -23.10
CA HIS A 351 -5.22 -11.94 -21.77
C HIS A 351 -6.64 -12.47 -21.53
N ASP A 352 -7.59 -12.08 -22.39
CA ASP A 352 -9.01 -12.39 -22.18
C ASP A 352 -9.22 -13.92 -22.28
N ARG A 353 -8.52 -14.63 -23.18
CA ARG A 353 -8.56 -16.10 -23.27
C ARG A 353 -7.97 -16.81 -22.05
N VAL A 354 -6.86 -16.32 -21.49
CA VAL A 354 -6.23 -16.94 -20.30
C VAL A 354 -7.09 -16.70 -19.06
N TRP A 355 -7.59 -15.48 -18.89
CA TRP A 355 -8.38 -15.13 -17.70
C TRP A 355 -9.75 -15.80 -17.68
N GLU A 356 -10.43 -15.93 -18.83
CA GLU A 356 -11.71 -16.63 -18.89
C GLU A 356 -11.56 -18.13 -18.65
N GLY A 357 -10.53 -18.79 -19.24
CA GLY A 357 -10.27 -20.21 -18.97
C GLY A 357 -9.95 -20.51 -17.50
N ILE A 358 -9.24 -19.60 -16.80
CA ILE A 358 -9.02 -19.73 -15.35
C ILE A 358 -10.34 -19.56 -14.59
N LYS A 359 -11.17 -18.57 -14.95
CA LYS A 359 -12.48 -18.33 -14.33
C LYS A 359 -13.42 -19.53 -14.50
N GLU A 360 -13.51 -20.12 -15.69
CA GLU A 360 -14.28 -21.34 -15.96
C GLU A 360 -13.82 -22.51 -15.08
N THR A 361 -12.52 -22.80 -15.03
CA THR A 361 -11.96 -23.84 -14.16
C THR A 361 -12.21 -23.57 -12.67
N VAL A 362 -12.07 -22.33 -12.19
CA VAL A 362 -12.33 -21.97 -10.79
C VAL A 362 -13.80 -22.14 -10.42
N LEU A 363 -14.73 -21.75 -11.31
CA LEU A 363 -16.16 -21.95 -11.09
C LEU A 363 -16.52 -23.44 -11.00
N ALA A 364 -15.97 -24.28 -11.90
CA ALA A 364 -16.17 -25.73 -11.86
C ALA A 364 -15.53 -26.41 -10.62
N LEU A 365 -14.39 -25.90 -10.14
CA LEU A 365 -13.74 -26.42 -8.93
C LEU A 365 -14.53 -26.11 -7.64
N ARG A 366 -15.29 -25.00 -7.58
CA ARG A 366 -16.14 -24.68 -6.41
C ARG A 366 -17.26 -25.70 -6.18
N GLU A 367 -17.68 -26.44 -7.18
CA GLU A 367 -18.66 -27.54 -7.02
C GLU A 367 -18.04 -28.81 -6.40
N ARG A 368 -16.70 -28.88 -6.32
CA ARG A 368 -15.91 -30.08 -6.00
C ARG A 368 -14.96 -29.91 -4.80
N THR A 369 -14.89 -28.71 -4.20
CA THR A 369 -13.97 -28.35 -3.11
C THR A 369 -14.74 -27.92 -1.87
N ALA A 370 -14.17 -28.15 -0.68
CA ALA A 370 -14.74 -27.68 0.58
C ALA A 370 -14.26 -26.26 0.95
N CYS A 371 -13.06 -25.88 0.51
CA CYS A 371 -12.43 -24.60 0.80
C CYS A 371 -12.89 -23.50 -0.19
N PRO A 372 -13.25 -22.29 0.28
CA PRO A 372 -13.63 -21.19 -0.62
C PRO A 372 -12.52 -20.79 -1.60
N LEU A 373 -12.84 -20.84 -2.90
CA LEU A 373 -11.93 -20.43 -3.99
C LEU A 373 -12.21 -18.98 -4.40
N ILE A 374 -11.28 -18.06 -4.17
CA ILE A 374 -11.42 -16.62 -4.47
C ILE A 374 -10.64 -16.27 -5.73
N LEU A 375 -11.29 -15.72 -6.75
CA LEU A 375 -10.63 -15.19 -7.94
C LEU A 375 -10.13 -13.75 -7.65
N ARG A 376 -8.95 -13.35 -8.15
CA ARG A 376 -8.41 -11.98 -8.01
C ARG A 376 -7.97 -11.41 -9.36
N PRO A 377 -8.31 -10.16 -9.73
CA PRO A 377 -9.22 -9.26 -9.02
C PRO A 377 -10.67 -9.77 -9.06
N GLY A 378 -11.36 -9.76 -7.93
CA GLY A 378 -12.64 -10.42 -7.72
C GLY A 378 -13.77 -9.86 -8.57
N LEU A 379 -13.70 -8.57 -8.93
CA LEU A 379 -14.63 -7.97 -9.89
C LEU A 379 -14.57 -8.63 -11.28
N TYR A 380 -13.45 -9.26 -11.69
CA TYR A 380 -13.37 -9.95 -13.00
C TYR A 380 -14.36 -11.13 -13.11
N GLU A 381 -14.75 -11.73 -11.99
CA GLU A 381 -15.73 -12.82 -11.98
C GLU A 381 -17.12 -12.33 -12.42
N GLU A 382 -17.51 -11.11 -12.05
CA GLU A 382 -18.89 -10.62 -12.12
C GLU A 382 -19.10 -9.36 -12.96
N TYR A 383 -18.06 -8.62 -13.39
CA TYR A 383 -18.22 -7.33 -14.08
C TYR A 383 -19.08 -7.37 -15.35
N GLN A 384 -19.17 -8.53 -16.02
CA GLN A 384 -20.05 -8.76 -17.18
C GLN A 384 -21.53 -8.90 -16.80
N THR A 385 -21.85 -9.12 -15.52
CA THR A 385 -23.21 -9.20 -14.95
C THR A 385 -23.36 -8.12 -13.86
N PRO A 386 -23.62 -6.85 -14.24
CA PRO A 386 -23.66 -5.70 -13.32
C PRO A 386 -24.43 -5.92 -12.01
N GLN A 387 -25.56 -6.65 -12.07
CA GLN A 387 -26.45 -6.87 -10.94
C GLN A 387 -25.91 -7.93 -9.95
N ALA A 388 -24.94 -8.75 -10.35
CA ALA A 388 -24.27 -9.72 -9.48
C ALA A 388 -23.26 -9.06 -8.54
N VAL A 389 -22.50 -8.07 -9.04
CA VAL A 389 -21.45 -7.34 -8.31
C VAL A 389 -21.91 -6.83 -6.94
N ASN A 390 -23.16 -6.38 -6.84
CA ASN A 390 -23.77 -5.87 -5.61
C ASN A 390 -24.75 -6.86 -4.93
N ASP A 391 -24.91 -8.09 -5.42
CA ASP A 391 -25.81 -9.06 -4.81
C ASP A 391 -25.13 -9.81 -3.64
N PRO A 392 -25.74 -9.88 -2.45
CA PRO A 392 -25.15 -10.46 -1.25
C PRO A 392 -25.27 -12.00 -1.20
N ARG A 393 -24.77 -12.68 -2.24
CA ARG A 393 -24.53 -14.14 -2.25
C ARG A 393 -23.06 -14.44 -1.95
N PRO A 394 -22.75 -15.28 -0.94
CA PRO A 394 -21.40 -15.81 -0.76
C PRO A 394 -21.04 -16.77 -1.89
N ILE A 395 -19.77 -16.76 -2.31
CA ILE A 395 -19.17 -17.77 -3.19
C ILE A 395 -18.66 -19.00 -2.41
N GLY A 396 -18.54 -18.87 -1.08
CA GLY A 396 -18.11 -19.92 -0.17
C GLY A 396 -18.29 -19.49 1.28
N VAL A 397 -18.14 -20.46 2.18
CA VAL A 397 -18.12 -20.25 3.64
C VAL A 397 -16.92 -21.02 4.18
N ILE A 398 -16.16 -20.42 5.08
CA ILE A 398 -14.96 -21.05 5.65
C ILE A 398 -15.39 -22.14 6.62
N ARG A 399 -14.85 -23.35 6.43
CA ARG A 399 -15.16 -24.50 7.29
C ARG A 399 -14.97 -24.16 8.77
N ASN A 400 -15.86 -24.67 9.62
CA ASN A 400 -15.85 -24.49 11.07
C ASN A 400 -16.00 -23.04 11.55
N SER A 401 -16.33 -22.08 10.69
CA SER A 401 -16.70 -20.72 11.09
C SER A 401 -18.13 -20.64 11.65
N PRO A 402 -18.51 -19.55 12.36
CA PRO A 402 -19.87 -19.34 12.85
C PRO A 402 -20.94 -19.40 11.74
N ALA A 403 -20.61 -18.99 10.52
CA ALA A 403 -21.53 -19.07 9.39
C ALA A 403 -21.69 -20.51 8.84
N ASP A 404 -20.61 -21.30 8.81
CA ASP A 404 -20.63 -22.71 8.38
C ASP A 404 -21.38 -23.59 9.39
N ARG A 405 -21.06 -23.43 10.69
CA ARG A 405 -21.74 -24.09 11.80
C ARG A 405 -23.21 -23.67 11.92
N GLY A 406 -23.49 -22.38 11.66
CA GLY A 406 -24.83 -21.84 11.47
C GLY A 406 -25.55 -22.27 10.18
N GLY A 407 -24.94 -23.12 9.35
CA GLY A 407 -25.57 -23.79 8.21
C GLY A 407 -25.74 -22.94 6.94
N LEU A 408 -25.03 -21.82 6.81
CA LEU A 408 -24.95 -21.02 5.58
C LEU A 408 -24.26 -21.81 4.46
N ARG A 409 -24.61 -21.56 3.19
CA ARG A 409 -23.98 -22.19 2.02
C ARG A 409 -23.67 -21.19 0.92
N ALA A 410 -22.72 -21.56 0.06
CA ALA A 410 -22.47 -20.83 -1.19
C ALA A 410 -23.77 -20.68 -2.00
N GLY A 411 -23.97 -19.53 -2.63
CA GLY A 411 -25.17 -19.21 -3.41
C GLY A 411 -26.42 -18.83 -2.60
N ASP A 412 -26.43 -18.96 -1.27
CA ASP A 412 -27.51 -18.40 -0.44
C ASP A 412 -27.51 -16.88 -0.54
N ARG A 413 -28.62 -16.26 -0.96
CA ARG A 413 -28.71 -14.79 -0.94
C ARG A 413 -29.04 -14.33 0.48
N ILE A 414 -28.16 -13.58 1.12
CA ILE A 414 -28.45 -12.95 2.41
C ILE A 414 -29.54 -11.87 2.22
N VAL A 415 -30.50 -11.83 3.14
CA VAL A 415 -31.66 -10.90 3.12
C VAL A 415 -31.77 -10.12 4.43
N LYS A 416 -31.42 -10.73 5.57
CA LYS A 416 -31.26 -10.03 6.86
C LYS A 416 -30.03 -10.50 7.63
N LEU A 417 -29.43 -9.59 8.40
CA LEU A 417 -28.39 -9.84 9.41
C LEU A 417 -28.75 -9.08 10.68
N GLY A 418 -28.77 -9.75 11.85
CA GLY A 418 -29.11 -9.09 13.12
C GLY A 418 -30.49 -8.42 13.11
N GLY A 419 -31.44 -9.00 12.38
CA GLY A 419 -32.78 -8.44 12.14
C GLY A 419 -32.85 -7.33 11.07
N LEU A 420 -31.74 -6.66 10.75
CA LEU A 420 -31.67 -5.60 9.73
C LEU A 420 -31.73 -6.18 8.31
N ALA A 421 -32.51 -5.58 7.43
CA ALA A 421 -32.59 -5.97 6.03
C ALA A 421 -31.40 -5.43 5.21
N VAL A 422 -30.80 -6.28 4.38
CA VAL A 422 -29.65 -5.90 3.53
C VAL A 422 -30.06 -5.70 2.08
N GLN A 423 -29.66 -4.55 1.51
CA GLN A 423 -29.97 -4.18 0.13
C GLN A 423 -28.93 -4.76 -0.85
N GLY A 424 -27.64 -4.67 -0.50
CA GLY A 424 -26.54 -5.11 -1.34
C GLY A 424 -25.27 -5.51 -0.58
N ARG A 425 -24.34 -6.14 -1.30
CA ARG A 425 -23.11 -6.75 -0.80
C ARG A 425 -22.20 -5.80 0.01
N PRO A 426 -21.97 -4.53 -0.35
CA PRO A 426 -21.17 -3.62 0.46
C PRO A 426 -21.75 -3.44 1.86
N GLN A 427 -23.07 -3.18 1.96
CA GLN A 427 -23.78 -3.04 3.23
C GLN A 427 -23.71 -4.34 4.06
N THR A 428 -23.91 -5.50 3.40
CA THR A 428 -23.77 -6.82 4.05
C THR A 428 -22.38 -7.01 4.63
N ARG A 429 -21.31 -6.66 3.90
CA ARG A 429 -19.92 -6.73 4.40
C ARG A 429 -19.72 -5.80 5.59
N THR A 430 -20.12 -4.53 5.52
CA THR A 430 -20.03 -3.59 6.64
C THR A 430 -20.72 -4.11 7.90
N LEU A 431 -21.94 -4.64 7.78
CA LEU A 431 -22.66 -5.24 8.91
C LEU A 431 -21.94 -6.47 9.48
N LEU A 432 -21.40 -7.34 8.61
CA LEU A 432 -20.60 -8.48 9.05
C LEU A 432 -19.30 -8.05 9.76
N THR A 433 -18.64 -6.98 9.32
CA THR A 433 -17.48 -6.39 10.02
C THR A 433 -17.87 -5.84 11.40
N THR A 434 -19.05 -5.22 11.52
CA THR A 434 -19.58 -4.70 12.80
C THR A 434 -19.93 -5.83 13.76
N LEU A 435 -20.65 -6.86 13.30
CA LEU A 435 -21.06 -8.01 14.10
C LEU A 435 -19.85 -8.83 14.58
N HIS A 436 -18.86 -9.02 13.72
CA HIS A 436 -17.59 -9.69 14.05
C HIS A 436 -16.74 -8.93 15.09
N ARG A 437 -17.03 -7.64 15.33
CA ARG A 437 -16.40 -6.81 16.37
C ARG A 437 -17.33 -6.54 17.57
N SER A 438 -18.47 -7.22 17.65
CA SER A 438 -19.46 -7.02 18.70
C SER A 438 -19.36 -8.06 19.81
N GLU A 439 -19.81 -7.71 21.02
CA GLU A 439 -19.92 -8.62 22.17
C GLU A 439 -21.17 -9.52 22.11
N LEU A 440 -21.76 -9.72 20.91
CA LEU A 440 -22.95 -10.55 20.72
C LEU A 440 -22.59 -12.02 20.64
N ASP A 441 -23.27 -12.85 21.43
CA ASP A 441 -23.08 -14.30 21.38
C ASP A 441 -23.76 -14.93 20.17
N ARG A 442 -24.89 -14.37 19.72
CA ARG A 442 -25.72 -14.92 18.65
C ARG A 442 -26.26 -13.87 17.71
N VAL A 443 -26.33 -14.20 16.41
CA VAL A 443 -26.85 -13.35 15.35
C VAL A 443 -27.91 -14.11 14.54
N PRO A 444 -29.17 -13.66 14.51
CA PRO A 444 -30.17 -14.20 13.59
C PRO A 444 -29.92 -13.69 12.17
N VAL A 445 -29.94 -14.61 11.22
CA VAL A 445 -29.65 -14.38 9.79
C VAL A 445 -30.79 -14.96 8.95
N VAL A 446 -31.28 -14.19 7.98
CA VAL A 446 -32.31 -14.67 7.04
C VAL A 446 -31.74 -14.68 5.64
N VAL A 447 -31.77 -15.84 5.00
CA VAL A 447 -31.28 -16.06 3.64
C VAL A 447 -32.40 -16.51 2.70
N ARG A 448 -32.15 -16.46 1.40
CA ARG A 448 -32.94 -17.15 0.38
C ARG A 448 -32.10 -18.26 -0.26
N ARG A 449 -32.46 -19.51 0.05
CA ARG A 449 -31.89 -20.73 -0.53
C ARG A 449 -32.87 -21.26 -1.58
N GLN A 450 -32.43 -21.38 -2.84
CA GLN A 450 -33.28 -21.81 -3.96
C GLN A 450 -34.62 -21.04 -4.03
N GLY A 451 -34.57 -19.72 -3.78
CA GLY A 451 -35.73 -18.83 -3.75
C GLY A 451 -36.57 -18.85 -2.47
N ARG A 452 -36.48 -19.89 -1.63
CA ARG A 452 -37.23 -20.01 -0.37
C ARG A 452 -36.52 -19.26 0.77
N PRO A 453 -37.25 -18.54 1.64
CA PRO A 453 -36.65 -17.99 2.86
C PRO A 453 -36.23 -19.11 3.79
N LEU A 454 -35.09 -18.92 4.46
CA LEU A 454 -34.58 -19.78 5.53
C LEU A 454 -34.00 -18.89 6.63
N GLU A 455 -34.38 -19.19 7.87
CA GLU A 455 -33.85 -18.52 9.05
C GLU A 455 -32.73 -19.40 9.64
N LEU A 456 -31.61 -18.76 9.97
CA LEU A 456 -30.39 -19.34 10.53
C LEU A 456 -30.01 -18.54 11.77
N GLU A 457 -29.31 -19.18 12.70
CA GLU A 457 -28.69 -18.52 13.86
C GLU A 457 -27.21 -18.84 13.86
N PHE A 458 -26.37 -17.80 13.89
CA PHE A 458 -24.92 -17.96 14.02
C PHE A 458 -24.54 -17.73 15.47
N ASP A 459 -23.94 -18.72 16.13
CA ASP A 459 -23.31 -18.55 17.44
C ASP A 459 -21.87 -18.08 17.21
N LEU A 460 -21.55 -16.85 17.61
CA LEU A 460 -20.28 -16.21 17.28
C LEU A 460 -19.11 -16.80 18.08
N ARG A 461 -19.40 -17.60 19.11
CA ARG A 461 -18.41 -18.31 19.94
C ARG A 461 -18.18 -19.75 19.48
N ASP A 462 -19.08 -20.31 18.67
CA ASP A 462 -18.93 -21.66 18.11
C ASP A 462 -18.09 -21.62 16.83
N TYR A 463 -16.79 -21.89 16.97
CA TYR A 463 -15.87 -22.01 15.84
C TYR A 463 -14.68 -22.95 16.13
N ASP A 464 -13.98 -23.37 15.07
CA ASP A 464 -12.78 -24.23 15.13
C ASP A 464 -11.91 -24.04 13.88
N TYR A 465 -10.70 -24.61 13.87
CA TYR A 465 -9.77 -24.61 12.73
C TYR A 465 -10.46 -25.08 11.42
N PRO A 466 -10.22 -24.45 10.25
CA PRO A 466 -9.23 -23.39 9.98
C PRO A 466 -9.73 -21.96 10.24
N TYR A 467 -10.91 -21.78 10.82
CA TYR A 467 -11.39 -20.44 11.18
C TYR A 467 -10.84 -19.99 12.53
N ASP A 468 -10.30 -18.78 12.56
CA ASP A 468 -9.97 -18.05 13.79
C ASP A 468 -10.42 -16.59 13.60
N PRO A 469 -11.22 -16.01 14.52
CA PRO A 469 -11.79 -14.68 14.34
C PRO A 469 -10.77 -13.53 14.50
N GLY A 470 -9.62 -13.76 15.12
CA GLY A 470 -8.53 -12.79 15.12
C GLY A 470 -7.88 -12.67 13.74
N THR A 471 -7.87 -13.77 12.96
CA THR A 471 -7.18 -13.83 11.66
C THR A 471 -8.07 -13.73 10.43
N VAL A 472 -9.36 -14.12 10.51
CA VAL A 472 -10.30 -14.09 9.37
C VAL A 472 -11.64 -13.47 9.73
N GLY A 473 -11.99 -12.41 8.98
CA GLY A 473 -13.18 -11.58 9.21
C GLY A 473 -14.52 -12.16 8.72
N HIS A 474 -15.54 -11.32 8.78
CA HIS A 474 -16.90 -11.53 8.25
C HIS A 474 -17.58 -12.85 8.68
N LEU A 475 -17.27 -13.37 9.88
CA LEU A 475 -17.83 -14.61 10.42
C LEU A 475 -17.58 -15.85 9.51
N GLY A 476 -16.54 -15.79 8.67
CA GLY A 476 -16.19 -16.84 7.70
C GLY A 476 -16.94 -16.77 6.37
N ILE A 477 -17.70 -15.71 6.09
CA ILE A 477 -18.43 -15.55 4.83
C ILE A 477 -17.51 -14.98 3.73
N VAL A 478 -17.45 -15.66 2.59
CA VAL A 478 -16.59 -15.27 1.46
C VAL A 478 -17.43 -14.83 0.25
N PHE A 479 -17.16 -13.62 -0.25
CA PHE A 479 -17.78 -13.04 -1.45
C PHE A 479 -16.76 -12.91 -2.58
N ALA A 480 -17.22 -12.86 -3.85
CA ALA A 480 -16.34 -12.65 -5.00
C ALA A 480 -15.56 -11.33 -4.91
N CYS A 481 -16.24 -10.23 -4.55
CA CYS A 481 -15.64 -8.91 -4.34
C CYS A 481 -16.34 -8.13 -3.20
N ALA A 482 -16.01 -6.86 -2.99
CA ALA A 482 -16.73 -5.96 -2.08
C ALA A 482 -18.11 -5.54 -2.61
N GLY A 483 -18.23 -5.46 -3.93
CA GLY A 483 -19.29 -4.70 -4.61
C GLY A 483 -18.95 -3.21 -4.68
N LEU A 484 -19.86 -2.42 -5.27
CA LEU A 484 -19.71 -0.98 -5.45
C LEU A 484 -20.68 -0.22 -4.50
N PRO A 485 -20.18 0.53 -3.50
CA PRO A 485 -21.03 1.28 -2.57
C PRO A 485 -21.87 2.36 -3.26
N THR A 486 -23.17 2.44 -2.92
CA THR A 486 -24.08 3.51 -3.43
C THR A 486 -23.56 4.92 -3.08
N ALA A 487 -22.85 5.06 -1.95
CA ALA A 487 -22.19 6.29 -1.53
C ALA A 487 -21.26 6.88 -2.61
N TRP A 488 -20.68 6.07 -3.52
CA TRP A 488 -19.85 6.57 -4.61
C TRP A 488 -20.66 7.40 -5.63
N LEU A 489 -21.93 7.07 -5.86
CA LEU A 489 -22.84 7.92 -6.64
C LEU A 489 -23.19 9.22 -5.90
N GLU A 490 -23.36 9.15 -4.59
CA GLU A 490 -23.67 10.32 -3.76
C GLU A 490 -22.49 11.29 -3.72
N ASN A 491 -21.27 10.77 -3.59
CA ASN A 491 -20.01 11.51 -3.68
C ASN A 491 -19.86 12.17 -5.06
N LEU A 492 -20.12 11.43 -6.15
CA LEU A 492 -20.14 12.00 -7.50
C LEU A 492 -21.18 13.12 -7.63
N ARG A 493 -22.41 12.91 -7.13
CA ARG A 493 -23.49 13.91 -7.15
C ARG A 493 -23.10 15.17 -6.36
N GLN A 494 -22.47 15.03 -5.20
CA GLN A 494 -21.94 16.16 -4.42
C GLN A 494 -20.90 16.95 -5.21
N VAL A 495 -19.90 16.26 -5.79
CA VAL A 495 -18.84 16.88 -6.61
C VAL A 495 -19.42 17.64 -7.81
N VAL A 496 -20.33 17.04 -8.56
CA VAL A 496 -21.00 17.70 -9.71
C VAL A 496 -21.81 18.92 -9.25
N THR A 497 -22.53 18.83 -8.13
CA THR A 497 -23.34 19.93 -7.58
C THR A 497 -22.46 21.10 -7.13
N LEU A 498 -21.35 20.83 -6.44
CA LEU A 498 -20.39 21.84 -5.97
C LEU A 498 -19.76 22.61 -7.13
N HIS A 499 -19.42 21.90 -8.21
CA HIS A 499 -18.87 22.50 -9.43
C HIS A 499 -19.92 23.12 -10.36
N ARG A 500 -21.22 22.91 -10.11
CA ARG A 500 -22.35 23.37 -10.96
C ARG A 500 -22.24 22.94 -12.42
N ALA A 501 -21.62 21.79 -12.68
CA ALA A 501 -21.39 21.27 -14.02
C ALA A 501 -22.68 20.75 -14.67
N ALA A 502 -22.90 21.05 -15.95
CA ALA A 502 -23.98 20.51 -16.77
C ALA A 502 -23.48 19.36 -17.67
N THR A 503 -22.21 19.41 -18.09
CA THR A 503 -21.51 18.38 -18.86
C THR A 503 -20.33 17.85 -18.07
N VAL A 504 -20.30 16.55 -17.81
CA VAL A 504 -19.31 15.90 -16.93
C VAL A 504 -18.66 14.74 -17.65
N LEU A 505 -17.33 14.73 -17.71
CA LEU A 505 -16.55 13.58 -18.17
C LEU A 505 -16.08 12.78 -16.95
N LEU A 506 -16.71 11.63 -16.72
CA LEU A 506 -16.35 10.69 -15.66
C LEU A 506 -15.40 9.62 -16.20
N LEU A 507 -14.19 9.57 -15.65
CA LEU A 507 -13.20 8.54 -15.95
C LEU A 507 -13.32 7.40 -14.92
N THR A 508 -13.28 6.15 -15.37
CA THR A 508 -13.48 4.95 -14.53
C THR A 508 -12.68 3.75 -15.08
N SER A 509 -12.73 2.57 -14.44
CA SER A 509 -11.98 1.37 -14.85
C SER A 509 -12.81 0.36 -15.66
N ARG A 510 -12.15 -0.55 -16.39
CA ARG A 510 -12.80 -1.63 -17.18
C ARG A 510 -13.73 -2.51 -16.33
N LEU A 511 -13.37 -2.77 -15.08
CA LEU A 511 -14.13 -3.64 -14.16
C LEU A 511 -15.27 -2.90 -13.45
N VAL A 512 -15.08 -1.63 -13.09
CA VAL A 512 -16.08 -0.84 -12.36
C VAL A 512 -17.18 -0.31 -13.29
N ARG A 513 -16.83 0.01 -14.54
CA ARG A 513 -17.74 0.67 -15.50
C ARG A 513 -19.12 0.01 -15.66
N PRO A 514 -19.28 -1.31 -15.88
CA PRO A 514 -20.59 -1.88 -16.19
C PRO A 514 -21.57 -1.80 -15.01
N ALA A 515 -21.09 -2.07 -13.80
CA ALA A 515 -21.87 -1.94 -12.58
C ALA A 515 -22.15 -0.46 -12.23
N LEU A 516 -21.20 0.44 -12.48
CA LEU A 516 -21.40 1.88 -12.32
C LEU A 516 -22.47 2.44 -13.28
N GLU A 517 -22.49 2.00 -14.55
CA GLU A 517 -23.52 2.38 -15.53
C GLU A 517 -24.92 1.89 -15.12
N ASP A 518 -25.02 0.65 -14.62
CA ASP A 518 -26.28 0.08 -14.12
C ASP A 518 -26.79 0.80 -12.87
N MET A 519 -25.90 1.14 -11.94
CA MET A 519 -26.21 1.93 -10.74
C MET A 519 -26.66 3.35 -11.11
N ILE A 520 -25.96 4.05 -12.02
CA ILE A 520 -26.33 5.39 -12.51
C ILE A 520 -27.74 5.36 -13.12
N ARG A 521 -28.01 4.37 -13.99
CA ARG A 521 -29.32 4.18 -14.65
C ARG A 521 -30.45 3.94 -13.64
N SER A 522 -30.18 3.13 -12.60
CA SER A 522 -31.19 2.69 -11.64
C SER A 522 -31.58 3.74 -10.59
N HIS A 523 -30.70 4.70 -10.28
CA HIS A 523 -30.95 5.69 -9.22
C HIS A 523 -31.47 7.05 -9.72
N GLY A 524 -31.37 7.36 -11.02
CA GLY A 524 -31.92 8.60 -11.61
C GLY A 524 -31.26 9.92 -11.15
N PHE A 525 -30.24 9.86 -10.29
CA PHE A 525 -29.56 10.99 -9.64
C PHE A 525 -28.94 12.03 -10.61
N PHE A 526 -28.74 11.66 -11.87
CA PHE A 526 -28.08 12.46 -12.90
C PHE A 526 -29.03 12.83 -14.06
N SER A 527 -30.34 12.86 -13.78
CA SER A 527 -31.35 13.34 -14.72
C SER A 527 -31.12 14.82 -15.05
N GLY A 528 -31.09 15.14 -16.36
CA GLY A 528 -30.75 16.49 -16.85
C GLY A 528 -29.24 16.79 -16.96
N LEU A 529 -28.36 15.85 -16.61
CA LEU A 529 -26.91 16.01 -16.72
C LEU A 529 -26.36 15.29 -17.97
N ALA A 530 -25.48 15.95 -18.74
CA ALA A 530 -24.71 15.31 -19.81
C ALA A 530 -23.49 14.57 -19.22
N LEU A 531 -23.72 13.36 -18.71
CA LEU A 531 -22.70 12.51 -18.07
C LEU A 531 -22.08 11.53 -19.08
N HIS A 532 -20.80 11.75 -19.43
CA HIS A 532 -20.04 10.89 -20.34
C HIS A 532 -19.07 10.01 -19.54
N LEU A 533 -19.12 8.68 -19.74
CA LEU A 533 -18.15 7.76 -19.14
C LEU A 533 -17.05 7.38 -20.16
N ARG A 534 -15.79 7.37 -19.70
CA ARG A 534 -14.64 6.83 -20.45
C ARG A 534 -13.77 5.96 -19.53
N VAL A 535 -13.04 5.02 -20.13
CA VAL A 535 -12.06 4.18 -19.44
C VAL A 535 -10.67 4.54 -19.97
N PRO A 536 -9.77 5.11 -19.14
CA PRO A 536 -8.39 5.35 -19.54
C PRO A 536 -7.64 4.04 -19.76
N GLU A 537 -6.80 4.00 -20.79
CA GLU A 537 -5.80 2.94 -20.96
C GLU A 537 -4.66 3.12 -19.96
N ASN A 538 -4.20 2.05 -19.32
CA ASN A 538 -3.04 2.11 -18.43
C ASN A 538 -1.74 2.09 -19.26
N GLY A 539 -1.29 3.27 -19.70
CA GLY A 539 -0.05 3.45 -20.46
C GLY A 539 1.20 3.43 -19.59
N TYR A 540 1.09 3.68 -18.28
CA TYR A 540 2.25 3.70 -17.37
C TYR A 540 2.75 2.31 -16.98
N PHE A 541 1.86 1.38 -16.62
CA PHE A 541 2.22 -0.03 -16.46
C PHE A 541 2.21 -0.77 -17.80
N GLY A 542 1.18 -0.59 -18.63
CA GLY A 542 1.04 -1.33 -19.89
C GLY A 542 1.10 -2.85 -19.72
N GLY A 543 1.61 -3.56 -20.73
CA GLY A 543 1.55 -5.02 -20.76
C GLY A 543 0.10 -5.50 -20.88
N ASN A 544 -0.36 -6.32 -19.94
CA ASN A 544 -1.79 -6.62 -19.77
C ASN A 544 -2.42 -5.96 -18.52
N VAL A 545 -1.76 -4.98 -17.90
CA VAL A 545 -2.31 -4.29 -16.71
C VAL A 545 -3.40 -3.29 -17.12
N PHE A 546 -4.58 -3.38 -16.51
CA PHE A 546 -5.72 -2.46 -16.74
C PHE A 546 -6.45 -2.06 -15.46
N MET A 547 -5.84 -2.28 -14.29
CA MET A 547 -6.41 -1.91 -12.99
C MET A 547 -6.52 -0.39 -12.86
N GLY A 548 -7.68 0.09 -12.40
CA GLY A 548 -7.96 1.53 -12.27
C GLY A 548 -7.05 2.23 -11.28
N ASP A 549 -6.78 1.57 -10.16
CA ASP A 549 -5.96 2.12 -9.06
C ASP A 549 -4.45 2.21 -9.41
N LEU A 550 -4.07 1.74 -10.61
CA LEU A 550 -2.71 1.84 -11.16
C LEU A 550 -2.61 2.87 -12.31
N LEU A 551 -3.65 3.65 -12.59
CA LEU A 551 -3.65 4.72 -13.59
C LEU A 551 -2.92 5.97 -13.07
N VAL A 552 -2.19 6.65 -13.94
CA VAL A 552 -1.47 7.90 -13.61
C VAL A 552 -2.05 9.12 -14.33
N VAL A 553 -1.66 10.33 -13.93
CA VAL A 553 -2.09 11.62 -14.53
C VAL A 553 -1.95 11.62 -16.06
N GLU A 554 -0.91 10.98 -16.61
CA GLU A 554 -0.70 10.91 -18.07
C GLU A 554 -1.76 10.05 -18.79
N ASP A 555 -2.22 8.98 -18.16
CA ASP A 555 -3.25 8.08 -18.71
C ASP A 555 -4.60 8.81 -18.74
N PHE A 556 -4.94 9.53 -17.66
CA PHE A 556 -6.12 10.39 -17.62
C PHE A 556 -6.04 11.54 -18.63
N VAL A 557 -4.90 12.22 -18.76
CA VAL A 557 -4.71 13.30 -19.76
C VAL A 557 -4.87 12.77 -21.19
N ARG A 558 -4.39 11.56 -21.49
CA ARG A 558 -4.61 10.92 -22.80
C ARG A 558 -6.10 10.64 -23.04
N ALA A 559 -6.80 10.08 -22.05
CA ALA A 559 -8.22 9.77 -22.15
C ALA A 559 -9.10 11.03 -22.34
N VAL A 560 -8.80 12.15 -21.66
CA VAL A 560 -9.53 13.41 -21.89
C VAL A 560 -9.22 14.02 -23.25
N ARG A 561 -7.97 13.94 -23.73
CA ARG A 561 -7.63 14.42 -25.08
C ARG A 561 -8.39 13.66 -26.15
N ALA A 562 -8.37 12.32 -26.11
CA ALA A 562 -9.16 11.50 -27.01
C ALA A 562 -10.66 11.87 -26.98
N PHE A 563 -11.26 12.08 -25.81
CA PHE A 563 -12.65 12.53 -25.69
C PHE A 563 -12.93 13.91 -26.33
N LEU A 564 -11.98 14.84 -26.24
CA LEU A 564 -12.10 16.15 -26.90
C LEU A 564 -11.94 16.03 -28.42
N ASP A 565 -11.05 15.15 -28.89
CA ASP A 565 -10.81 14.85 -30.30
C ASP A 565 -12.02 14.12 -30.96
N GLU A 566 -12.85 13.42 -30.17
CA GLU A 566 -14.15 12.87 -30.61
C GLU A 566 -15.18 13.95 -31.01
N GLY A 567 -14.95 15.23 -30.66
CA GLY A 567 -15.81 16.36 -31.07
C GLY A 567 -17.18 16.44 -30.38
N ILE A 568 -17.45 15.57 -29.39
CA ILE A 568 -18.73 15.47 -28.67
C ILE A 568 -19.07 16.75 -27.88
N GLY A 569 -18.06 17.46 -27.41
CA GLY A 569 -18.19 18.72 -26.66
C GLY A 569 -17.10 18.86 -25.59
N ARG A 570 -16.88 20.09 -25.11
CA ARG A 570 -15.99 20.34 -23.96
C ARG A 570 -16.79 20.13 -22.67
N PRO A 571 -16.35 19.27 -21.73
CA PRO A 571 -17.02 19.12 -20.44
C PRO A 571 -16.70 20.31 -19.52
N ASP A 572 -17.63 20.64 -18.62
CA ASP A 572 -17.43 21.65 -17.58
C ASP A 572 -16.54 21.12 -16.44
N LEU A 573 -16.51 19.80 -16.28
CA LEU A 573 -15.85 19.09 -15.19
C LEU A 573 -15.31 17.73 -15.67
N ILE A 574 -14.07 17.43 -15.30
CA ILE A 574 -13.50 16.08 -15.33
C ILE A 574 -13.63 15.50 -13.93
N ALA A 575 -14.33 14.38 -13.79
CA ALA A 575 -14.46 13.62 -12.56
C ALA A 575 -13.60 12.34 -12.67
N ILE A 576 -12.72 12.11 -11.69
CA ILE A 576 -11.85 10.93 -11.64
C ILE A 576 -11.92 10.26 -10.25
N PRO A 577 -11.74 8.94 -10.11
CA PRO A 577 -11.70 8.28 -8.82
C PRO A 577 -10.55 8.81 -7.95
N ALA A 578 -10.75 8.88 -6.63
CA ALA A 578 -9.71 9.20 -5.67
C ALA A 578 -8.70 8.05 -5.45
N SER A 579 -9.11 6.79 -5.68
CA SER A 579 -8.32 5.60 -5.37
C SER A 579 -6.92 5.50 -5.99
N PRO A 580 -6.64 5.93 -7.24
CA PRO A 580 -5.28 5.90 -7.82
C PRO A 580 -4.33 6.95 -7.20
N PHE A 581 -4.87 7.86 -6.40
CA PHE A 581 -4.15 8.92 -5.68
C PHE A 581 -4.09 8.66 -4.16
N HIS A 582 -4.64 7.53 -3.70
CA HIS A 582 -4.85 7.22 -2.28
C HIS A 582 -3.55 6.89 -1.53
N LEU A 583 -2.61 6.18 -2.16
CA LEU A 583 -1.35 5.69 -1.55
C LEU A 583 -0.51 6.76 -0.84
N SER A 584 -0.66 8.02 -1.23
CA SER A 584 0.05 9.15 -0.64
C SER A 584 -0.76 9.92 0.41
N GLY A 585 -2.10 9.89 0.35
CA GLY A 585 -2.96 10.90 0.99
C GLY A 585 -2.83 12.32 0.42
N TRP A 586 -1.75 12.62 -0.33
CA TRP A 586 -1.42 13.93 -0.89
C TRP A 586 -2.06 14.22 -2.26
N GLY A 587 -2.98 13.38 -2.73
CA GLY A 587 -3.60 13.51 -4.05
C GLY A 587 -2.62 13.30 -5.20
N ARG A 588 -1.55 12.50 -4.98
CA ARG A 588 -0.48 12.18 -5.93
C ARG A 588 -0.59 10.75 -6.45
N ASP A 589 -0.32 10.59 -7.75
CA ASP A 589 -0.23 9.29 -8.42
C ASP A 589 1.11 8.56 -8.15
N LEU A 590 1.29 7.39 -8.76
CA LEU A 590 2.52 6.59 -8.69
C LEU A 590 3.76 7.22 -9.37
N ARG A 591 3.62 8.34 -10.07
CA ARG A 591 4.74 9.18 -10.54
C ARG A 591 4.87 10.46 -9.68
N GLY A 592 4.19 10.48 -8.52
CA GLY A 592 4.10 11.60 -7.58
C GLY A 592 3.41 12.84 -8.13
N ARG A 593 2.73 12.77 -9.27
CA ARG A 593 2.04 13.93 -9.87
C ARG A 593 0.71 14.16 -9.20
N VAL A 594 0.47 15.41 -8.79
CA VAL A 594 -0.80 15.82 -8.17
C VAL A 594 -1.88 15.85 -9.25
N TYR A 595 -3.08 15.33 -8.95
CA TYR A 595 -4.19 15.28 -9.92
C TYR A 595 -4.54 16.66 -10.53
N LYS A 596 -4.27 17.77 -9.83
CA LYS A 596 -4.40 19.15 -10.33
C LYS A 596 -3.43 19.53 -11.46
N GLU A 597 -2.55 18.64 -11.90
CA GLU A 597 -1.91 18.77 -13.22
C GLU A 597 -2.91 18.66 -14.38
N LEU A 598 -4.04 17.96 -14.23
CA LEU A 598 -5.07 17.91 -15.29
C LEU A 598 -5.64 19.31 -15.57
N ASP A 599 -6.07 20.05 -14.53
CA ASP A 599 -6.57 21.43 -14.65
C ASP A 599 -5.59 22.30 -15.46
N ARG A 600 -4.30 22.22 -15.13
CA ARG A 600 -3.22 23.00 -15.75
C ARG A 600 -2.90 22.59 -17.19
N ARG A 601 -3.09 21.31 -17.54
CA ARG A 601 -2.74 20.75 -18.87
C ARG A 601 -3.90 20.72 -19.86
N LEU A 602 -5.13 20.86 -19.39
CA LEU A 602 -6.36 20.74 -20.18
C LEU A 602 -7.22 22.02 -20.15
N GLY A 603 -7.04 22.88 -19.13
CA GLY A 603 -7.86 24.07 -18.94
C GLY A 603 -9.32 23.75 -18.60
N ILE A 604 -9.57 22.59 -17.97
CA ILE A 604 -10.88 22.11 -17.56
C ILE A 604 -10.77 21.75 -16.06
N PRO A 605 -11.70 22.19 -15.19
CA PRO A 605 -11.72 21.79 -13.78
C PRO A 605 -11.70 20.27 -13.61
N THR A 606 -10.80 19.74 -12.78
CA THR A 606 -10.79 18.32 -12.39
C THR A 606 -11.12 18.19 -10.90
N ALA A 607 -11.93 17.20 -10.55
CA ALA A 607 -12.22 16.84 -9.17
C ALA A 607 -12.00 15.35 -8.93
N LEU A 608 -11.47 15.00 -7.75
CA LEU A 608 -11.51 13.64 -7.24
C LEU A 608 -12.93 13.34 -6.75
N VAL A 609 -13.46 12.18 -7.12
CA VAL A 609 -14.65 11.57 -6.52
C VAL A 609 -14.17 10.66 -5.39
N PRO A 610 -14.54 10.93 -4.12
CA PRO A 610 -14.15 10.06 -3.01
C PRO A 610 -14.65 8.62 -3.21
N CYS A 611 -13.69 7.71 -3.35
CA CYS A 611 -13.88 6.26 -3.44
C CYS A 611 -12.60 5.57 -2.94
N ASP A 612 -12.76 4.45 -2.25
CA ASP A 612 -11.67 3.65 -1.71
C ASP A 612 -11.11 2.70 -2.78
N PRO A 613 -9.81 2.33 -2.74
CA PRO A 613 -9.26 1.31 -3.64
C PRO A 613 -9.93 -0.05 -3.44
N ILE A 614 -10.14 -0.80 -4.53
CA ILE A 614 -10.74 -2.13 -4.47
C ILE A 614 -9.63 -3.17 -4.36
N PHE A 615 -9.25 -3.48 -3.12
CA PHE A 615 -8.22 -4.48 -2.79
C PHE A 615 -8.71 -5.94 -2.90
N ASP A 616 -9.77 -6.23 -3.67
CA ASP A 616 -10.31 -7.59 -3.88
C ASP A 616 -10.34 -8.13 -5.31
#